data_AF-A0A2V6NLE4-F1
#
_entry.id   AF-A0A2V6NLE4-F1
#
_cell.length_a   1.000
_cell.length_b   1.000
_cell.length_c   1.000
_cell.angle_alpha   90.00
_cell.angle_beta   90.00
_cell.angle_gamma   90.00
#
_symmetry.space_group_name_H-M   'P 1'
#
loop_
_entity.id
_entity.type
_entity.pdbx_description
1 polymer ?
#
loop_
_entity_poly.entity_id
_entity_poly.type
_entity_poly.pdbx_seq_one_letter_code
_entity_poly.pdbx_strand_id
1 'polypeptide(L)'
;SLVCILDADKEGFLRSQTSLIQTAGRAARHVNGEVVLFADIVTDSMQALISISEYRRAKQMEYNEKHGITPQTVRRAVQESLHTILRGREIASSVINEAGGNFDLTELLRELEDEMQRASANLEFERAALLRDQIMEVKSGTGLSKIEPKRRPVKYTRNNGRRRSRV
;
A
#
# COMPACT_ATOMS: atom_id res chain seq x y z
N SER A 1 10.71 4.53 -3.15
CA SER A 1 10.34 3.16 -3.52
C SER A 1 11.50 2.53 -4.23
N LEU A 2 11.89 1.34 -3.79
CA LEU A 2 13.06 0.64 -4.26
C LEU A 2 12.62 -0.56 -5.09
N VAL A 3 13.23 -0.75 -6.25
CA VAL A 3 13.09 -1.96 -7.07
C VAL A 3 14.47 -2.59 -7.22
N CYS A 4 14.61 -3.83 -6.74
CA CYS A 4 15.83 -4.60 -6.91
C CYS A 4 15.61 -5.65 -8.01
N ILE A 5 16.49 -5.68 -9.01
CA ILE A 5 16.49 -6.69 -10.06
C ILE A 5 17.72 -7.56 -9.84
N LEU A 6 17.49 -8.78 -9.34
CA LEU A 6 18.52 -9.80 -9.15
C LEU A 6 18.86 -10.46 -10.48
N ASP A 7 20.11 -10.89 -10.63
CA ASP A 7 20.61 -11.55 -11.85
C ASP A 7 20.25 -10.73 -13.12
N ALA A 8 20.56 -9.44 -13.09
CA ALA A 8 20.18 -8.51 -14.14
C ALA A 8 20.93 -8.77 -15.46
N ASP A 9 22.07 -9.45 -15.40
CA ASP A 9 22.90 -9.85 -16.54
C ASP A 9 22.48 -11.16 -17.20
N LYS A 10 21.54 -11.91 -16.62
CA LYS A 10 21.04 -13.16 -17.22
C LYS A 10 20.05 -12.87 -18.33
N GLU A 11 20.58 -12.67 -19.52
CA GLU A 11 19.77 -12.40 -20.71
C GLU A 11 18.71 -13.48 -20.97
N GLY A 12 17.58 -13.04 -21.53
CA GLY A 12 16.40 -13.86 -21.73
C GLY A 12 15.14 -13.01 -21.62
N PHE A 13 13.97 -13.64 -21.69
CA PHE A 13 12.69 -12.91 -21.69
C PHE A 13 12.54 -11.94 -20.52
N LEU A 14 12.88 -12.36 -19.30
CA LEU A 14 12.73 -11.57 -18.07
C LEU A 14 13.78 -10.46 -17.90
N ARG A 15 14.86 -10.47 -18.69
CA ARG A 15 15.95 -9.47 -18.66
C ARG A 15 16.17 -8.81 -20.01
N SER A 16 15.24 -9.00 -20.94
CA SER A 16 15.20 -8.23 -22.17
C SER A 16 15.03 -6.74 -21.85
N GLN A 17 15.50 -5.90 -22.77
CA GLN A 17 15.37 -4.44 -22.70
C GLN A 17 13.97 -3.98 -22.27
N THR A 18 12.92 -4.55 -22.87
CA THR A 18 11.52 -4.17 -22.57
C THR A 18 11.12 -4.56 -21.15
N SER A 19 11.45 -5.78 -20.70
CA SER A 19 11.16 -6.26 -19.35
C SER A 19 11.87 -5.44 -18.27
N LEU A 20 13.15 -5.10 -18.50
CA LEU A 20 13.93 -4.26 -17.58
C LEU A 20 13.32 -2.85 -17.45
N ILE A 21 12.96 -2.22 -18.57
CA ILE A 21 12.32 -0.89 -18.57
C ILE A 21 10.98 -0.92 -17.82
N GLN A 22 10.14 -1.94 -18.05
CA GLN A 22 8.85 -2.04 -17.38
C GLN A 22 9.00 -2.26 -15.86
N THR A 23 9.95 -3.10 -15.47
CA THR A 23 10.23 -3.40 -14.05
C THR A 23 10.76 -2.16 -13.34
N ALA A 24 11.75 -1.48 -13.94
CA ALA A 24 12.30 -0.23 -13.42
C ALA A 24 11.22 0.88 -13.30
N GLY A 25 10.30 0.93 -14.27
CA GLY A 25 9.19 1.88 -14.28
C GLY A 25 8.27 1.81 -13.06
N ARG A 26 8.26 0.69 -12.31
CA ARG A 26 7.51 0.59 -11.05
C ARG A 26 8.02 1.56 -9.99
N ALA A 27 9.32 1.89 -9.99
CA ALA A 27 9.93 2.83 -9.05
C ALA A 27 9.55 4.30 -9.33
N ALA A 28 9.22 4.63 -10.59
CA ALA A 28 8.99 6.01 -11.05
C ALA A 28 7.75 6.69 -10.45
N ARG A 29 6.90 5.97 -9.71
CA ARG A 29 5.70 6.52 -9.05
C ARG A 29 6.01 7.24 -7.73
N HIS A 30 7.26 7.22 -7.27
CA HIS A 30 7.69 7.88 -6.04
C HIS A 30 8.80 8.88 -6.30
N VAL A 31 8.81 9.96 -5.53
CA VAL A 31 9.84 11.02 -5.60
C VAL A 31 11.25 10.46 -5.36
N ASN A 32 11.39 9.54 -4.40
CA ASN A 32 12.64 8.83 -4.11
C ASN A 32 12.59 7.43 -4.74
N GLY A 33 12.20 7.35 -6.01
CA GLY A 33 12.20 6.12 -6.79
C GLY A 33 13.64 5.72 -7.13
N GLU A 34 14.03 4.50 -6.79
CA GLU A 34 15.37 3.97 -7.02
C GLU A 34 15.29 2.54 -7.56
N VAL A 35 16.23 2.20 -8.46
CA VAL A 35 16.35 0.87 -9.06
C VAL A 35 17.79 0.40 -8.92
N VAL A 36 17.97 -0.79 -8.35
CA VAL A 36 19.28 -1.42 -8.19
C VAL A 36 19.33 -2.69 -9.03
N LEU A 37 20.32 -2.75 -9.92
CA LEU A 37 20.60 -3.90 -10.78
C LEU A 37 21.75 -4.68 -10.18
N PHE A 38 21.52 -5.93 -9.76
CA PHE A 38 22.58 -6.83 -9.30
C PHE A 38 23.04 -7.67 -10.49
N ALA A 39 24.29 -7.49 -10.90
CA ALA A 39 24.87 -8.13 -12.06
C ALA A 39 26.41 -8.11 -11.96
N ASP A 40 27.05 -9.09 -12.60
CA ASP A 40 28.50 -9.12 -12.73
C ASP A 40 28.97 -8.31 -13.94
N ILE A 41 28.15 -8.29 -15.01
CA ILE A 41 28.43 -7.57 -16.26
C ILE A 41 27.29 -6.63 -16.65
N VAL A 42 27.61 -5.59 -17.42
CA VAL A 42 26.59 -4.74 -18.05
C VAL A 42 26.26 -5.30 -19.43
N THR A 43 25.03 -5.79 -19.60
CA THR A 43 24.54 -6.29 -20.89
C THR A 43 23.98 -5.16 -21.76
N ASP A 44 23.76 -5.43 -23.05
CA ASP A 44 23.17 -4.45 -23.98
C ASP A 44 21.76 -4.03 -23.53
N SER A 45 20.97 -4.98 -22.99
CA SER A 45 19.65 -4.71 -22.43
C SER A 45 19.71 -3.76 -21.22
N MET A 46 20.71 -3.93 -20.35
CA MET A 46 20.95 -3.03 -19.21
C MET A 46 21.42 -1.65 -19.68
N GLN A 47 22.35 -1.61 -20.63
CA GLN A 47 22.84 -0.34 -21.19
C GLN A 47 21.70 0.46 -21.84
N ALA A 48 20.80 -0.22 -22.55
CA ALA A 48 19.62 0.39 -23.13
C ALA A 48 18.66 0.93 -22.06
N LEU A 49 18.44 0.19 -20.95
CA LEU A 49 17.66 0.65 -19.80
C LEU A 49 18.27 1.92 -19.18
N ILE A 50 19.57 1.94 -18.91
CA ILE A 50 20.26 3.07 -18.30
C ILE A 50 20.14 4.29 -19.21
N SER A 51 20.50 4.15 -20.48
CA SER A 51 20.52 5.26 -21.46
C SER A 51 19.13 5.89 -21.63
N ILE A 52 18.07 5.08 -21.76
CA ILE A 52 16.70 5.63 -21.91
C ILE A 52 16.21 6.30 -20.61
N SER A 53 16.63 5.78 -19.46
CA SER A 53 16.24 6.33 -18.15
C SER A 53 16.89 7.68 -17.90
N GLU A 54 18.18 7.81 -18.19
CA GLU A 54 18.92 9.08 -18.12
C GLU A 54 18.35 10.11 -19.09
N TYR A 55 18.11 9.72 -20.35
CA TYR A 55 17.50 10.60 -21.35
C TYR A 55 16.14 11.14 -20.89
N ARG A 56 15.24 10.26 -20.41
CA ARG A 56 13.91 10.66 -19.91
C ARG A 56 14.02 11.53 -18.68
N ARG A 57 14.89 11.20 -17.72
CA ARG A 57 15.09 11.97 -16.49
C ARG A 57 15.62 13.36 -16.80
N ALA A 58 16.59 13.48 -17.69
CA ALA A 58 17.13 14.78 -18.12
C ALA A 58 16.02 15.67 -18.70
N LYS A 59 15.19 15.12 -19.60
CA LYS A 59 14.06 15.87 -20.18
C LYS A 59 13.02 16.28 -19.16
N GLN A 60 12.73 15.42 -18.18
CA GLN A 60 11.81 15.74 -17.09
C GLN A 60 12.36 16.84 -16.19
N MET A 61 13.65 16.80 -15.84
CA MET A 61 14.30 17.84 -15.03
C MET A 61 14.31 19.19 -15.77
N GLU A 62 14.68 19.19 -17.05
CA GLU A 62 14.66 20.38 -17.91
C GLU A 62 13.25 21.01 -17.97
N TYR A 63 12.22 20.17 -18.14
CA TYR A 63 10.84 20.64 -18.14
C TYR A 63 10.41 21.19 -16.78
N ASN A 64 10.75 20.49 -15.70
CA ASN A 64 10.42 20.90 -14.34
C ASN A 64 11.06 22.24 -13.97
N GLU A 65 12.33 22.44 -14.32
CA GLU A 65 13.06 23.69 -14.08
C GLU A 65 12.42 24.85 -14.85
N LYS A 66 12.15 24.67 -16.14
CA LYS A 66 11.51 25.70 -16.98
C LYS A 66 10.12 26.12 -16.48
N HIS A 67 9.40 25.23 -15.82
CA HIS A 67 8.03 25.47 -15.35
C HIS A 67 7.92 25.64 -13.82
N GLY A 68 9.03 25.61 -13.09
CA GLY A 68 9.03 25.69 -11.62
C GLY A 68 8.30 24.53 -10.92
N ILE A 69 8.27 23.33 -11.52
CA ILE A 69 7.56 22.17 -10.97
C ILE A 69 8.45 21.44 -9.98
N THR A 70 7.99 21.29 -8.74
CA THR A 70 8.64 20.43 -7.75
C THR A 70 8.00 19.03 -7.78
N PRO A 71 8.77 17.94 -8.00
CA PRO A 71 8.22 16.59 -8.02
C PRO A 71 7.52 16.23 -6.70
N GLN A 72 6.30 15.72 -6.78
CA GLN A 72 5.54 15.25 -5.62
C GLN A 72 4.97 13.85 -5.88
N THR A 73 4.88 13.04 -4.82
CA THR A 73 4.25 11.72 -4.91
C THR A 73 2.73 11.88 -4.98
N VAL A 74 2.08 11.18 -5.92
CA VAL A 74 0.62 11.17 -6.03
C VAL A 74 0.02 10.48 -4.81
N ARG A 75 -0.76 11.21 -4.01
CA ARG A 75 -1.55 10.65 -2.90
C ARG A 75 -2.96 10.35 -3.41
N ARG A 76 -3.34 9.07 -3.41
CA ARG A 76 -4.74 8.67 -3.59
C ARG A 76 -5.43 8.70 -2.23
N ALA A 77 -6.62 9.28 -2.16
CA ALA A 77 -7.43 9.21 -0.96
C ALA A 77 -7.81 7.75 -0.67
N VAL A 78 -7.43 7.26 0.50
CA VAL A 78 -7.99 6.02 1.04
C VAL A 78 -9.44 6.33 1.42
N GLN A 79 -10.40 5.51 1.01
CA GLN A 79 -11.81 5.72 1.39
C GLN A 79 -11.95 5.72 2.92
N GLU A 80 -12.36 6.86 3.45
CA GLU A 80 -12.46 7.17 4.88
C GLU A 80 -13.84 6.72 5.41
N SER A 81 -14.15 5.43 5.33
CA SER A 81 -15.48 4.91 5.65
C SER A 81 -15.45 3.77 6.67
N LEU A 82 -14.78 3.93 7.81
CA LEU A 82 -14.90 2.98 8.94
C LEU A 82 -14.29 3.58 10.23
N HIS A 83 -15.01 4.49 10.87
CA HIS A 83 -14.56 5.04 12.16
C HIS A 83 -15.73 5.29 13.13
N THR A 84 -16.60 4.30 13.38
CA THR A 84 -17.70 4.48 14.36
C THR A 84 -17.98 3.31 15.31
N ILE A 85 -17.51 2.08 15.11
CA ILE A 85 -18.01 0.93 15.90
C ILE A 85 -16.88 0.22 16.70
N LEU A 86 -16.11 0.97 17.47
CA LEU A 86 -15.22 0.42 18.51
C LEU A 86 -15.74 0.84 19.90
N ARG A 87 -16.87 0.27 20.33
CA ARG A 87 -17.38 0.52 21.69
C ARG A 87 -18.03 -0.68 22.40
N GLY A 88 -17.87 -1.90 21.91
CA GLY A 88 -18.48 -3.04 22.59
C GLY A 88 -17.84 -4.36 22.22
N ARG A 89 -16.68 -4.68 22.81
CA ARG A 89 -16.26 -6.07 23.05
C ARG A 89 -15.03 -6.13 23.96
N GLU A 90 -15.23 -5.74 25.21
CA GLU A 90 -14.52 -6.41 26.29
C GLU A 90 -15.27 -7.73 26.54
N ILE A 91 -14.55 -8.79 26.96
CA ILE A 91 -15.04 -10.16 27.23
C ILE A 91 -14.93 -11.12 26.02
N ALA A 92 -13.73 -11.67 25.81
CA ALA A 92 -13.49 -13.07 25.41
C ALA A 92 -11.97 -13.28 25.25
N SER A 93 -11.26 -13.39 26.37
CA SER A 93 -9.80 -13.46 26.41
C SER A 93 -9.34 -14.47 27.46
N SER A 94 -9.65 -15.73 27.19
CA SER A 94 -9.10 -16.85 27.93
C SER A 94 -9.44 -18.10 27.16
N VAL A 95 -8.48 -18.68 26.43
CA VAL A 95 -8.36 -20.14 26.16
C VAL A 95 -7.24 -20.48 25.15
N ILE A 96 -6.75 -19.56 24.30
CA ILE A 96 -5.81 -19.96 23.24
C ILE A 96 -4.36 -19.63 23.62
N ASN A 97 -3.73 -20.48 24.44
CA ASN A 97 -2.28 -20.53 24.57
C ASN A 97 -1.84 -21.87 25.15
N GLU A 98 -1.96 -22.94 24.35
CA GLU A 98 -1.18 -24.18 24.54
C GLU A 98 -1.43 -25.14 23.36
N ALA A 99 -0.63 -25.02 22.29
CA ALA A 99 -0.15 -26.11 21.40
C ALA A 99 0.27 -25.58 19.99
N GLY A 100 1.59 -25.49 19.72
CA GLY A 100 2.23 -25.77 18.42
C GLY A 100 1.70 -25.24 17.07
N GLY A 101 0.98 -24.12 17.00
CA GLY A 101 0.08 -23.79 15.87
C GLY A 101 0.54 -22.84 14.75
N ASN A 102 1.72 -22.99 14.14
CA ASN A 102 2.09 -22.14 12.97
C ASN A 102 1.37 -22.52 11.66
N PHE A 103 1.06 -23.81 11.47
CA PHE A 103 0.35 -24.29 10.26
C PHE A 103 -1.14 -23.95 10.32
N ASP A 104 -1.77 -24.23 11.46
CA ASP A 104 -3.19 -23.96 11.74
C ASP A 104 -3.52 -22.45 11.64
N LEU A 105 -2.64 -21.58 12.16
CA LEU A 105 -2.81 -20.13 12.04
C LEU A 105 -2.81 -19.63 10.59
N THR A 106 -1.98 -20.24 9.74
CA THR A 106 -1.87 -19.84 8.34
C THR A 106 -3.09 -20.28 7.53
N GLU A 107 -3.65 -21.45 7.83
CA GLU A 107 -4.89 -21.94 7.21
C GLU A 107 -6.10 -21.12 7.68
N LEU A 108 -6.22 -20.86 8.98
CA LEU A 108 -7.26 -20.00 9.55
C LEU A 108 -7.28 -18.59 8.92
N LEU A 109 -6.10 -17.98 8.75
CA LEU A 109 -5.98 -16.67 8.11
C LEU A 109 -6.45 -16.69 6.66
N ARG A 110 -6.17 -17.76 5.90
CA ARG A 110 -6.65 -17.91 4.52
C ARG A 110 -8.16 -18.04 4.46
N GLU A 111 -8.76 -18.83 5.34
CA GLU A 111 -10.22 -19.00 5.40
C GLU A 111 -10.92 -17.67 5.70
N LEU A 112 -10.41 -16.91 6.69
CA LEU A 112 -10.94 -15.60 7.02
C LEU A 112 -10.78 -14.59 5.86
N GLU A 113 -9.65 -14.61 5.16
CA GLU A 113 -9.42 -13.77 3.98
C GLU A 113 -10.39 -14.12 2.85
N ASP A 114 -10.64 -15.40 2.58
CA ASP A 114 -11.59 -15.88 1.58
C ASP A 114 -13.02 -15.48 1.93
N GLU A 115 -13.44 -15.64 3.19
CA GLU A 115 -14.74 -15.18 3.65
C GLU A 115 -14.91 -13.67 3.54
N MET A 116 -13.87 -12.90 3.87
CA MET A 116 -13.88 -11.44 3.76
C MET A 116 -14.06 -11.02 2.29
N GLN A 117 -13.36 -11.69 1.37
CA GLN A 117 -13.49 -11.43 -0.07
C GLN A 117 -14.88 -11.78 -0.58
N ARG A 118 -15.46 -12.92 -0.16
CA ARG A 118 -16.83 -13.30 -0.52
C ARG A 118 -17.87 -12.31 0.00
N ALA A 119 -17.74 -11.90 1.27
CA ALA A 119 -18.61 -10.88 1.86
C ALA A 119 -18.50 -9.54 1.11
N SER A 120 -17.29 -9.12 0.76
CA SER A 120 -17.08 -7.91 -0.05
C SER A 120 -17.66 -8.04 -1.47
N ALA A 121 -17.58 -9.21 -2.10
CA ALA A 121 -18.17 -9.47 -3.41
C ALA A 121 -19.70 -9.45 -3.37
N ASN A 122 -20.29 -9.92 -2.27
CA ASN A 122 -21.73 -9.91 -2.02
C ASN A 122 -22.25 -8.56 -1.49
N LEU A 123 -21.40 -7.53 -1.42
CA LEU A 123 -21.73 -6.19 -0.89
C LEU A 123 -22.10 -6.20 0.61
N GLU A 124 -21.71 -7.24 1.35
CA GLU A 124 -21.87 -7.38 2.80
C GLU A 124 -20.72 -6.67 3.53
N PHE A 125 -20.63 -5.35 3.37
CA PHE A 125 -19.47 -4.57 3.85
C PHE A 125 -19.28 -4.61 5.36
N GLU A 126 -20.36 -4.73 6.13
CA GLU A 126 -20.29 -4.87 7.60
C GLU A 126 -19.61 -6.18 7.99
N ARG A 127 -19.98 -7.29 7.33
CA ARG A 127 -19.37 -8.60 7.54
C ARG A 127 -17.91 -8.61 7.11
N ALA A 128 -17.60 -8.03 5.95
CA ALA A 128 -16.22 -7.90 5.47
C ALA A 128 -15.35 -7.06 6.43
N ALA A 129 -15.90 -5.99 7.01
CA ALA A 129 -15.19 -5.17 8.00
C ALA A 129 -14.88 -5.96 9.27
N LEU A 130 -15.82 -6.75 9.79
CA LEU A 130 -15.60 -7.60 10.96
C LEU A 130 -14.51 -8.65 10.71
N LEU A 131 -14.56 -9.32 9.55
CA LEU A 131 -13.56 -10.31 9.15
C LEU A 131 -12.17 -9.69 9.01
N ARG A 132 -12.08 -8.48 8.42
CA ARG A 132 -10.82 -7.72 8.33
C ARG A 132 -10.22 -7.45 9.71
N ASP A 133 -11.06 -7.01 10.66
CA ASP A 133 -10.61 -6.67 12.00
C ASP A 133 -10.13 -7.92 12.75
N GLN A 134 -10.82 -9.06 12.58
CA GLN A 134 -10.40 -10.38 13.09
C GLN A 134 -9.06 -10.83 12.48
N ILE A 135 -8.88 -10.70 11.15
CA ILE A 135 -7.61 -11.01 10.48
C ILE A 135 -6.48 -10.15 11.04
N MET A 136 -6.73 -8.86 11.27
CA MET A 136 -5.74 -7.94 11.82
C MET A 136 -5.34 -8.31 13.25
N GLU A 137 -6.31 -8.71 14.07
CA GLU A 137 -6.08 -9.20 15.44
C GLU A 137 -5.21 -10.45 15.44
N VAL A 138 -5.57 -11.45 14.64
CA VAL A 138 -4.84 -12.73 14.49
C VAL A 138 -3.42 -12.51 13.95
N LYS A 139 -3.24 -11.66 12.94
CA LYS A 139 -1.94 -11.38 12.30
C LYS A 139 -0.98 -10.58 13.18
N SER A 140 -1.50 -9.81 14.14
CA SER A 140 -0.67 -8.99 15.04
C SER A 140 0.16 -9.83 16.03
N GLY A 141 -0.18 -11.11 16.24
CA GLY A 141 0.58 -12.02 17.11
C GLY A 141 0.69 -11.55 18.57
N THR A 142 -0.10 -10.56 18.99
CA THR A 142 -0.04 -10.02 20.34
C THR A 142 -1.10 -10.71 21.20
N GLY A 143 -0.64 -11.38 22.27
CA GLY A 143 -1.49 -11.51 23.44
C GLY A 143 -2.07 -10.15 23.80
N LEU A 144 -3.35 -10.12 24.16
CA LEU A 144 -4.16 -8.93 24.39
C LEU A 144 -3.38 -7.77 25.03
N SER A 145 -3.01 -6.77 24.23
CA SER A 145 -2.66 -5.45 24.77
C SER A 145 -2.73 -4.33 23.71
N LYS A 146 -3.82 -3.57 23.80
CA LYS A 146 -3.93 -2.11 23.69
C LYS A 146 -3.04 -1.41 22.64
N ILE A 147 -3.68 -1.01 21.54
CA ILE A 147 -3.26 0.17 20.77
C ILE A 147 -4.27 1.28 21.06
N GLU A 148 -3.91 2.25 21.90
CA GLU A 148 -4.71 3.45 22.09
C GLU A 148 -4.60 4.36 20.85
N PRO A 149 -5.72 4.71 20.19
CA PRO A 149 -5.67 5.64 19.06
C PRO A 149 -5.50 7.07 19.56
N LYS A 150 -4.38 7.71 19.19
CA LYS A 150 -4.08 9.12 19.47
C LYS A 150 -5.06 10.02 18.69
N ARG A 151 -6.19 10.39 19.31
CA ARG A 151 -7.21 11.27 18.71
C ARG A 151 -6.68 12.70 18.62
N ARG A 152 -6.55 13.26 17.41
CA ARG A 152 -6.42 14.71 17.23
C ARG A 152 -7.81 15.33 17.15
N PRO A 153 -8.11 16.41 17.90
CA PRO A 153 -9.43 17.04 17.84
C PRO A 153 -9.62 17.75 16.50
N VAL A 154 -10.58 17.28 15.70
CA VAL A 154 -11.01 17.96 14.48
C VAL A 154 -12.03 19.03 14.85
N LYS A 155 -11.71 20.30 14.61
CA LYS A 155 -12.66 21.42 14.75
C LYS A 155 -13.46 21.55 13.45
N TYR A 156 -14.75 21.22 13.51
CA TYR A 156 -15.68 21.55 12.42
C TYR A 156 -16.14 23.00 12.57
N THR A 157 -15.87 23.83 11.58
CA THR A 157 -16.48 25.17 11.47
C THR A 157 -17.96 25.02 11.13
N ARG A 158 -18.84 25.36 12.09
CA ARG A 158 -20.27 25.48 11.84
C ARG A 158 -20.51 26.67 10.90
N ASN A 159 -20.99 26.39 9.70
CA ASN A 159 -21.40 27.41 8.75
C ASN A 159 -22.73 28.01 9.23
N ASN A 160 -22.70 29.23 9.78
CA ASN A 160 -23.90 29.93 10.22
C ASN A 160 -24.72 30.36 9.00
N GLY A 161 -25.99 29.93 8.96
CA GLY A 161 -26.88 30.06 7.82
C GLY A 161 -27.03 31.49 7.28
N ARG A 162 -26.92 31.62 5.95
CA ARG A 162 -27.44 32.78 5.21
C ARG A 162 -28.98 32.72 5.24
N ARG A 163 -29.58 33.63 6.00
CA ARG A 163 -31.01 33.95 5.94
C ARG A 163 -31.41 34.28 4.51
N ARG A 164 -32.39 33.53 3.97
CA ARG A 164 -33.10 33.86 2.72
C ARG A 164 -33.85 35.19 2.92
N SER A 165 -33.58 36.19 2.09
CA SER A 165 -34.45 37.35 1.93
C SER A 165 -35.59 37.00 0.99
N ARG A 166 -36.84 37.16 1.45
CA ARG A 166 -38.03 37.22 0.60
C ARG A 166 -37.99 38.50 -0.23
N VAL A 167 -38.21 38.38 -1.53
CA VAL A 167 -38.91 39.35 -2.38
C VAL A 167 -39.86 38.55 -3.25
#